data_AF-A0A1R3J2B5-F1
#
_entry.id   AF-A0A1R3J2B5-F1
#
_cell.length_a   1.000
_cell.length_b   1.000
_cell.length_c   1.000
_cell.angle_alpha   90.00
_cell.angle_beta   90.00
_cell.angle_gamma   90.00
#
_symmetry.space_group_name_H-M   'P 1'
#
loop_
_entity.id
_entity.type
_entity.pdbx_description
1 polymer ?
#
loop_
_entity_poly.entity_id
_entity_poly.type
_entity_poly.pdbx_seq_one_letter_code
_entity_poly.pdbx_strand_id
1 'polypeptide(L)'
;MEICKDSMEEEEDDKRELLTIVTQINRAIGASGVISQECKTLVSQYGKVILEMLVSETQPQKICSQIGLCTFDGTRGVSARIESVVDDSMGKSSDGVHDAACSACEMAVVWMQNKLRKNETEDQILDYVNDLCERLPSPNGESVVDCSSLSSLPIVSFTIGGKVFDLAPEEYVLKIGEGAVAQCVSGFTALDVAPPRGPLWILGDVFMGRYHTVFNYEDMTVGFAEAA
;
A
#
# COMPACT_ATOMS: atom_id res chain seq x y z
N MET A 1 1.04 37.65 -13.50
CA MET A 1 1.58 36.88 -12.36
C MET A 1 0.47 36.42 -11.42
N GLU A 2 -0.66 37.14 -11.31
CA GLU A 2 -1.86 36.68 -10.58
C GLU A 2 -2.58 35.51 -11.27
N ILE A 3 -2.70 35.52 -12.60
CA ILE A 3 -3.35 34.43 -13.37
C ILE A 3 -2.70 33.05 -13.13
N CYS A 4 -1.36 32.99 -12.98
CA CYS A 4 -0.67 31.72 -12.70
C CYS A 4 -0.82 31.27 -11.24
N LYS A 5 -1.11 32.19 -10.32
CA LYS A 5 -1.36 31.85 -8.92
C LYS A 5 -2.74 31.21 -8.77
N ASP A 6 -3.75 31.78 -9.43
CA ASP A 6 -5.10 31.24 -9.42
C ASP A 6 -5.15 29.81 -10.03
N SER A 7 -4.42 29.56 -11.13
CA SER A 7 -4.34 28.21 -11.73
C SER A 7 -3.60 27.18 -10.86
N MET A 8 -2.59 27.61 -10.10
CA MET A 8 -1.88 26.73 -9.16
C MET A 8 -2.73 26.41 -7.92
N GLU A 9 -3.57 27.35 -7.48
CA GLU A 9 -4.51 27.13 -6.38
C GLU A 9 -5.67 26.20 -6.78
N GLU A 10 -6.19 26.32 -8.02
CA GLU A 10 -7.18 25.38 -8.58
C GLU A 10 -6.61 23.96 -8.77
N GLU A 11 -5.37 23.81 -9.24
CA GLU A 11 -4.69 22.50 -9.40
C GLU A 11 -4.47 21.77 -8.06
N GLU A 12 -4.16 22.50 -6.98
CA GLU A 12 -4.03 21.90 -5.64
C GLU A 12 -5.39 21.50 -5.03
N ASP A 13 -6.47 22.17 -5.39
CA ASP A 13 -7.82 21.89 -4.87
C ASP A 13 -8.42 20.64 -5.55
N ASP A 14 -8.32 20.50 -6.87
CA ASP A 14 -8.76 19.31 -7.63
C ASP A 14 -8.00 18.04 -7.20
N LYS A 15 -6.69 18.18 -6.94
CA LYS A 15 -5.85 17.11 -6.38
C LYS A 15 -6.33 16.69 -4.99
N ARG A 16 -6.75 17.67 -4.17
CA ARG A 16 -7.30 17.42 -2.83
C ARG A 16 -8.65 16.70 -2.93
N GLU A 17 -9.47 17.00 -3.92
CA GLU A 17 -10.77 16.35 -4.10
C GLU A 17 -10.68 14.84 -4.40
N LEU A 18 -9.86 14.41 -5.38
CA LEU A 18 -9.75 12.97 -5.70
C LEU A 18 -9.17 12.14 -4.55
N LEU A 19 -8.12 12.64 -3.90
CA LEU A 19 -7.55 12.01 -2.72
C LEU A 19 -8.59 11.93 -1.59
N THR A 20 -9.42 12.97 -1.46
CA THR A 20 -10.51 13.01 -0.49
C THR A 20 -11.60 11.98 -0.81
N ILE A 21 -11.94 11.75 -2.08
CA ILE A 21 -12.95 10.76 -2.47
C ILE A 21 -12.50 9.34 -2.11
N VAL A 22 -11.27 8.94 -2.48
CA VAL A 22 -10.76 7.60 -2.13
C VAL A 22 -10.67 7.45 -0.61
N THR A 23 -10.28 8.50 0.11
CA THR A 23 -10.26 8.50 1.58
C THR A 23 -11.66 8.31 2.16
N GLN A 24 -12.69 8.95 1.59
CA GLN A 24 -14.07 8.79 2.02
C GLN A 24 -14.62 7.39 1.74
N ILE A 25 -14.32 6.83 0.56
CA ILE A 25 -14.69 5.44 0.21
C ILE A 25 -14.06 4.48 1.22
N ASN A 26 -12.74 4.58 1.41
CA ASN A 26 -12.02 3.71 2.33
C ASN A 26 -12.56 3.83 3.76
N ARG A 27 -12.88 5.04 4.23
CA ARG A 27 -13.54 5.23 5.53
C ARG A 27 -14.93 4.59 5.60
N ALA A 28 -15.73 4.68 4.54
CA ALA A 28 -17.09 4.14 4.50
C ALA A 28 -17.12 2.60 4.48
N ILE A 29 -16.13 1.97 3.84
CA ILE A 29 -16.02 0.50 3.78
C ILE A 29 -15.25 -0.09 4.97
N GLY A 30 -14.92 0.72 5.97
CA GLY A 30 -14.08 0.29 7.10
C GLY A 30 -12.66 -0.10 6.68
N ALA A 31 -12.23 0.32 5.49
CA ALA A 31 -10.87 0.11 5.04
C ALA A 31 -9.94 0.99 5.88
N SER A 32 -9.10 0.32 6.65
CA SER A 32 -8.08 0.98 7.47
C SER A 32 -6.84 1.14 6.60
N GLY A 33 -6.41 2.38 6.36
CA GLY A 33 -5.13 2.66 5.73
C GLY A 33 -4.00 2.27 6.71
N VAL A 34 -2.95 1.59 6.32
CA VAL A 34 -2.48 1.13 5.02
C VAL A 34 -1.73 -0.17 5.36
N ILE A 35 -1.84 -1.22 4.55
CA ILE A 35 -1.10 -2.46 4.82
C ILE A 35 0.16 -2.46 3.99
N SER A 36 1.32 -2.42 4.62
CA SER A 36 2.53 -2.83 3.92
C SER A 36 2.45 -4.34 3.69
N GLN A 37 2.11 -4.74 2.47
CA GLN A 37 2.14 -6.14 2.04
C GLN A 37 3.55 -6.71 2.17
N GLU A 38 4.56 -5.87 1.99
CA GLU A 38 5.95 -6.19 2.25
C GLU A 38 6.17 -6.53 3.73
N CYS A 39 5.59 -5.75 4.66
CA CYS A 39 5.62 -6.04 6.10
C CYS A 39 4.89 -7.35 6.44
N LYS A 40 3.66 -7.57 5.93
CA LYS A 40 2.90 -8.80 6.18
C LYS A 40 3.61 -10.04 5.64
N THR A 41 4.15 -9.96 4.43
CA THR A 41 4.96 -11.03 3.83
C THR A 41 6.21 -11.29 4.67
N LEU A 42 6.87 -10.24 5.13
CA LEU A 42 8.06 -10.36 5.96
C LEU A 42 7.76 -11.01 7.31
N VAL A 43 6.71 -10.59 7.99
CA VAL A 43 6.33 -11.16 9.30
C VAL A 43 5.92 -12.62 9.16
N SER A 44 5.14 -12.95 8.14
CA SER A 44 4.70 -14.33 7.91
C SER A 44 5.83 -15.29 7.51
N GLN A 45 6.78 -14.83 6.68
CA GLN A 45 7.86 -15.70 6.19
C GLN A 45 9.10 -15.69 7.09
N TYR A 46 9.49 -14.53 7.59
CA TYR A 46 10.76 -14.32 8.29
C TYR A 46 10.59 -13.95 9.76
N GLY A 47 9.39 -13.63 10.23
CA GLY A 47 9.16 -13.10 11.58
C GLY A 47 9.72 -14.00 12.69
N LYS A 48 9.49 -15.31 12.61
CA LYS A 48 10.05 -16.28 13.58
C LYS A 48 11.57 -16.35 13.52
N VAL A 49 12.16 -16.35 12.31
CA VAL A 49 13.62 -16.36 12.12
C VAL A 49 14.26 -15.09 12.68
N ILE A 50 13.64 -13.93 12.45
CA ILE A 50 14.07 -12.65 13.03
C ILE A 50 14.05 -12.72 14.56
N LEU A 51 12.98 -13.25 15.14
CA LEU A 51 12.85 -13.37 16.58
C LEU A 51 13.89 -14.32 17.19
N GLU A 52 14.12 -15.49 16.58
CA GLU A 52 15.15 -16.45 16.99
C GLU A 52 16.56 -15.84 16.93
N MET A 53 16.85 -15.05 15.89
CA MET A 53 18.12 -14.32 15.80
C MET A 53 18.25 -13.24 16.89
N LEU A 54 17.17 -12.55 17.23
CA LEU A 54 17.17 -11.58 18.33
C LEU A 54 17.40 -12.23 19.70
N VAL A 55 16.84 -13.42 19.93
CA VAL A 55 17.02 -14.18 21.18
C VAL A 55 18.44 -14.77 21.28
N SER A 56 19.06 -15.14 20.16
CA SER A 56 20.43 -15.68 20.11
C SER A 56 21.54 -14.62 20.20
N GLU A 57 21.23 -13.42 20.70
CA GLU A 57 22.16 -12.29 20.90
C GLU A 57 22.88 -11.80 19.63
N THR A 58 22.26 -11.99 18.45
CA THR A 58 22.81 -11.40 17.22
C THR A 58 22.72 -9.87 17.26
N GLN A 59 23.67 -9.19 16.60
CA GLN A 59 23.61 -7.73 16.46
C GLN A 59 22.36 -7.37 15.64
N PRO A 60 21.38 -6.66 16.23
CA PRO A 60 20.07 -6.42 15.60
C PRO A 60 20.19 -5.73 14.24
N GLN A 61 21.20 -4.87 14.10
CA GLN A 61 21.50 -4.11 12.89
C GLN A 61 21.94 -5.00 11.72
N LYS A 62 22.38 -6.24 11.99
CA LYS A 62 22.86 -7.17 10.95
C LYS A 62 21.82 -8.19 10.52
N ILE A 63 20.74 -8.37 11.27
CA ILE A 63 19.71 -9.39 11.01
C ILE A 63 19.16 -9.28 9.59
N CYS A 64 18.76 -8.08 9.18
CA CYS A 64 18.17 -7.87 7.85
C CYS A 64 19.16 -8.11 6.69
N SER A 65 20.45 -7.87 6.91
CA SER A 65 21.49 -8.22 5.95
C SER A 65 21.81 -9.72 5.93
N GLN A 66 21.73 -10.40 7.08
CA GLN A 66 21.96 -11.84 7.18
C GLN A 66 20.84 -12.68 6.55
N ILE A 67 19.60 -12.19 6.60
CA ILE A 67 18.45 -12.77 5.89
C ILE A 67 18.52 -12.47 4.38
N GLY A 68 19.33 -11.49 3.98
CA GLY A 68 19.48 -11.08 2.59
C GLY A 68 18.45 -10.05 2.11
N LEU A 69 17.65 -9.47 3.02
CA LEU A 69 16.66 -8.44 2.68
C LEU A 69 17.29 -7.05 2.51
N CYS A 70 18.44 -6.80 3.12
CA CYS A 70 19.20 -5.54 2.99
C CYS A 70 20.59 -5.79 2.39
N THR A 71 21.03 -4.89 1.51
CA THR A 71 22.43 -4.86 1.08
C THR A 71 23.28 -4.19 2.16
N PHE A 72 24.40 -4.81 2.52
CA PHE A 72 25.35 -4.22 3.47
C PHE A 72 26.17 -3.15 2.74
N ASP A 73 25.70 -1.90 2.74
CA ASP A 73 26.37 -0.80 2.02
C ASP A 73 27.44 -0.07 2.86
N GLY A 74 27.87 -0.65 3.97
CA GLY A 74 28.98 -0.15 4.81
C GLY A 74 28.78 1.23 5.48
N THR A 75 27.67 1.94 5.20
CA THR A 75 27.44 3.34 5.62
C THR A 75 26.33 3.51 6.66
N ARG A 76 25.43 2.54 6.84
CA ARG A 76 24.30 2.64 7.79
C ARG A 76 24.66 2.23 9.21
N GLY A 77 25.74 2.82 9.73
CA GLY A 77 26.30 2.45 11.03
C GLY A 77 26.80 3.60 11.89
N VAL A 78 26.38 4.86 11.72
CA VAL A 78 26.67 5.92 12.72
C VAL A 78 25.57 7.01 12.72
N SER A 79 25.13 7.38 13.91
CA SER A 79 24.26 8.52 14.21
C SER A 79 24.94 9.89 13.92
N ALA A 80 24.11 10.89 13.58
CA ALA A 80 24.39 12.33 13.55
C ALA A 80 25.15 12.93 12.35
N ARG A 81 24.37 13.65 11.50
CA ARG A 81 24.64 14.98 10.91
C ARG A 81 26.02 15.21 10.27
N ILE A 82 26.10 15.01 8.95
CA ILE A 82 26.67 15.90 7.91
C ILE A 82 26.19 15.35 6.56
N GLU A 83 25.57 16.20 5.74
CA GLU A 83 25.14 15.89 4.38
C GLU A 83 26.35 16.08 3.44
N SER A 84 26.75 15.03 2.73
CA SER A 84 27.83 15.12 1.73
C SER A 84 27.23 15.28 0.34
N VAL A 85 27.42 16.47 -0.22
CA VAL A 85 27.26 16.81 -1.63
C VAL A 85 28.37 16.17 -2.45
N VAL A 86 28.11 15.01 -3.05
CA VAL A 86 28.60 14.66 -4.39
C VAL A 86 27.50 13.87 -5.09
N ASP A 87 26.99 14.46 -6.16
CA ASP A 87 26.28 13.73 -7.20
C ASP A 87 27.38 13.08 -8.06
N ASP A 88 27.40 11.76 -8.17
CA ASP A 88 27.65 11.20 -9.49
C ASP A 88 27.12 9.77 -9.65
N SER A 89 26.23 9.70 -10.62
CA SER A 89 25.76 8.56 -11.37
C SER A 89 26.76 7.41 -11.52
N MET A 90 26.46 6.24 -10.92
CA MET A 90 26.73 4.93 -11.50
C MET A 90 26.00 3.82 -10.73
N GLY A 91 24.88 3.36 -11.30
CA GLY A 91 24.38 1.99 -11.12
C GLY A 91 24.01 1.55 -9.70
N LYS A 92 22.91 2.05 -9.15
CA LYS A 92 22.10 1.25 -8.23
C LYS A 92 20.73 1.03 -8.85
N SER A 93 20.65 0.04 -9.72
CA SER A 93 19.42 -0.70 -9.96
C SER A 93 19.08 -1.49 -8.69
N SER A 94 18.80 -0.78 -7.59
CA SER A 94 18.05 -1.35 -6.49
C SER A 94 16.61 -1.21 -6.91
N ASP A 95 16.06 -2.30 -7.45
CA ASP A 95 14.63 -2.45 -7.69
C ASP A 95 13.89 -1.90 -6.46
N GLY A 96 12.95 -0.96 -6.63
CA GLY A 96 12.33 -0.24 -5.51
C GLY A 96 11.69 -1.16 -4.46
N VAL A 97 11.38 -2.40 -4.87
CA VAL A 97 10.91 -3.51 -4.04
C VAL A 97 11.91 -3.93 -2.96
N HIS A 98 13.21 -3.94 -3.26
CA HIS A 98 14.25 -4.38 -2.31
C HIS A 98 14.50 -3.36 -1.18
N ASP A 99 14.24 -2.08 -1.45
CA ASP A 99 14.35 -0.99 -0.47
C ASP A 99 13.16 -0.98 0.51
N ALA A 100 11.95 -1.25 0.00
CA ALA A 100 10.75 -1.41 0.82
C ALA A 100 10.84 -2.63 1.75
N ALA A 101 11.29 -3.79 1.23
CA ALA A 101 11.47 -5.00 2.03
C ALA A 101 12.58 -4.85 3.08
N CYS A 102 13.69 -4.19 2.75
CA CYS A 102 14.75 -3.86 3.71
C CYS A 102 14.22 -2.97 4.84
N SER A 103 13.50 -1.90 4.50
CA SER A 103 12.91 -0.97 5.48
C SER A 103 11.89 -1.66 6.39
N ALA A 104 11.04 -2.53 5.83
CA ALA A 104 10.10 -3.35 6.60
C ALA A 104 10.83 -4.27 7.59
N CYS A 105 11.96 -4.87 7.18
CA CYS A 105 12.78 -5.69 8.05
C CYS A 105 13.36 -4.90 9.22
N GLU A 106 13.99 -3.76 8.93
CA GLU A 106 14.62 -2.91 9.96
C GLU A 106 13.59 -2.46 11.00
N MET A 107 12.38 -2.10 10.55
CA MET A 107 11.27 -1.76 11.45
C MET A 107 10.81 -2.96 12.29
N ALA A 108 10.60 -4.14 11.67
CA ALA A 108 10.17 -5.35 12.36
C ALA A 108 11.17 -5.75 13.46
N VAL A 109 12.48 -5.68 13.17
CA VAL A 109 13.55 -5.92 14.16
C VAL A 109 13.37 -5.00 15.37
N VAL A 110 13.24 -3.68 15.16
CA VAL A 110 13.08 -2.70 16.26
C VAL A 110 11.83 -2.98 17.09
N TRP A 111 10.71 -3.32 16.46
CA TRP A 111 9.45 -3.61 17.17
C TRP A 111 9.52 -4.90 17.97
N MET A 112 10.06 -5.97 17.40
CA MET A 112 10.29 -7.24 18.08
C MET A 112 11.21 -7.05 19.28
N GLN A 113 12.30 -6.29 19.12
CA GLN A 113 13.20 -5.95 20.22
C GLN A 113 12.51 -5.21 21.36
N ASN A 114 11.64 -4.25 21.04
CA ASN A 114 10.93 -3.49 22.05
C ASN A 114 9.97 -4.39 22.87
N LYS A 115 9.36 -5.40 22.25
CA LYS A 115 8.51 -6.37 22.95
C LYS A 115 9.30 -7.45 23.69
N LEU A 116 10.42 -7.90 23.14
CA LEU A 116 11.37 -8.78 23.83
C LEU A 116 11.87 -8.14 25.14
N ARG A 117 12.18 -6.83 25.13
CA ARG A 117 12.56 -6.08 26.35
C ARG A 117 11.46 -6.07 27.43
N LYS A 118 10.21 -6.33 27.05
CA LYS A 118 9.06 -6.45 27.95
C LYS A 118 8.77 -7.90 28.38
N ASN A 119 9.61 -8.86 27.97
CA ASN A 119 9.43 -10.29 28.24
C ASN A 119 8.07 -10.85 27.77
N GLU A 120 7.55 -10.37 26.63
CA GLU A 120 6.36 -10.95 25.99
C GLU A 120 6.69 -12.30 25.32
N THR A 121 5.67 -13.13 25.07
CA THR A 121 5.86 -14.43 24.41
C THR A 121 6.05 -14.29 22.89
N GLU A 122 6.63 -15.30 22.24
CA GLU A 122 6.82 -15.32 20.79
C GLU A 122 5.53 -14.99 20.03
N ASP A 123 4.43 -15.67 20.34
CA ASP A 123 3.13 -15.45 19.68
C ASP A 123 2.63 -14.01 19.86
N GLN A 124 2.74 -13.45 21.09
CA GLN A 124 2.34 -12.08 21.37
C GLN A 124 3.18 -11.04 20.61
N ILE A 125 4.46 -11.33 20.42
CA ILE A 125 5.37 -10.45 19.67
C ILE A 125 5.02 -10.48 18.19
N LEU A 126 4.79 -11.68 17.62
CA LEU A 126 4.44 -11.83 16.21
C LEU A 126 3.08 -11.20 15.90
N ASP A 127 2.08 -11.40 16.76
CA ASP A 127 0.76 -10.77 16.64
C ASP A 127 0.88 -9.24 16.68
N TYR A 128 1.66 -8.70 17.64
CA TYR A 128 1.88 -7.26 17.74
C TYR A 128 2.53 -6.66 16.50
N VAL A 129 3.56 -7.31 15.95
CA VAL A 129 4.25 -6.82 14.74
C VAL A 129 3.32 -6.94 13.53
N ASN A 130 2.52 -8.01 13.46
CA ASN A 130 1.50 -8.19 12.44
C ASN A 130 0.43 -7.09 12.49
N ASP A 131 -0.04 -6.71 13.67
CA ASP A 131 -0.97 -5.59 13.88
C ASP A 131 -0.36 -4.25 13.48
N LEU A 132 0.95 -4.05 13.72
CA LEU A 132 1.64 -2.84 13.27
C LEU A 132 1.71 -2.76 11.75
N CYS A 133 1.90 -3.88 11.05
CA CYS A 133 1.86 -3.91 9.59
C CYS A 133 0.53 -3.40 9.01
N GLU A 134 -0.57 -3.45 9.79
CA GLU A 134 -1.90 -2.95 9.39
C GLU A 134 -2.04 -1.43 9.50
N ARG A 135 -1.03 -0.77 10.09
CA ARG A 135 -1.03 0.67 10.39
C ARG A 135 0.11 1.40 9.66
N LEU A 136 0.86 0.71 8.79
CA LEU A 136 2.02 1.27 8.10
C LEU A 136 1.66 1.73 6.70
N PRO A 137 2.06 2.96 6.29
CA PRO A 137 1.89 3.40 4.90
C PRO A 137 2.43 2.35 3.92
N SER A 138 1.55 1.75 3.12
CA SER A 138 1.93 0.95 1.95
C SER A 138 2.49 1.91 0.91
N PRO A 139 3.69 1.66 0.38
CA PRO A 139 4.19 2.41 -0.76
C PRO A 139 3.27 2.27 -2.00
N ASN A 140 2.44 1.22 -2.04
CA ASN A 140 1.55 0.91 -3.16
C ASN A 140 0.10 1.40 -2.94
N GLY A 141 -0.21 2.02 -1.79
CA GLY A 141 -1.50 2.68 -1.55
C GLY A 141 -2.71 1.77 -1.26
N GLU A 142 -2.49 0.48 -1.06
CA GLU A 142 -3.56 -0.50 -0.79
C GLU A 142 -4.14 -0.37 0.63
N SER A 143 -5.47 -0.54 0.76
CA SER A 143 -6.19 -0.44 2.04
C SER A 143 -6.91 -1.76 2.36
N VAL A 144 -6.88 -2.23 3.61
CA VAL A 144 -7.48 -3.52 3.98
C VAL A 144 -8.82 -3.36 4.65
N VAL A 145 -9.70 -4.28 4.30
CA VAL A 145 -11.08 -4.40 4.72
C VAL A 145 -11.21 -5.68 5.53
N ASP A 146 -12.02 -5.66 6.59
CA ASP A 146 -12.39 -6.89 7.28
C ASP A 146 -13.26 -7.76 6.37
N CYS A 147 -12.73 -8.92 5.95
CA CYS A 147 -13.45 -9.88 5.12
C CYS A 147 -14.82 -10.31 5.70
N SER A 148 -14.98 -10.27 7.03
CA SER A 148 -16.23 -10.64 7.69
C SER A 148 -17.34 -9.58 7.52
N SER A 149 -16.95 -8.34 7.20
CA SER A 149 -17.84 -7.20 7.09
C SER A 149 -18.39 -6.98 5.67
N LEU A 150 -17.94 -7.74 4.67
CA LEU A 150 -18.29 -7.56 3.24
C LEU A 150 -19.79 -7.33 2.99
N SER A 151 -20.63 -8.18 3.57
CA SER A 151 -22.10 -8.11 3.41
C SER A 151 -22.75 -6.83 3.93
N SER A 152 -22.03 -6.04 4.74
CA SER A 152 -22.52 -4.78 5.33
C SER A 152 -21.96 -3.53 4.62
N LEU A 153 -21.05 -3.72 3.66
CA LEU A 153 -20.42 -2.60 2.97
C LEU A 153 -21.36 -1.96 1.95
N PRO A 154 -21.25 -0.65 1.69
CA PRO A 154 -22.11 0.04 0.75
C PRO A 154 -21.83 -0.33 -0.71
N ILE A 155 -22.85 -0.23 -1.56
CA ILE A 155 -22.66 -0.20 -3.02
C ILE A 155 -21.94 1.09 -3.39
N VAL A 156 -20.91 0.98 -4.24
CA VAL A 156 -20.19 2.13 -4.80
C VAL A 156 -20.63 2.33 -6.24
N SER A 157 -21.06 3.55 -6.58
CA SER A 157 -21.63 3.85 -7.89
C SER A 157 -20.82 4.86 -8.68
N PHE A 158 -20.55 4.58 -9.94
CA PHE A 158 -19.95 5.51 -10.90
C PHE A 158 -21.01 6.05 -11.86
N THR A 159 -21.00 7.35 -12.12
CA THR A 159 -21.87 7.94 -13.16
C THR A 159 -21.06 8.26 -14.40
N ILE A 160 -21.29 7.53 -15.50
CA ILE A 160 -20.56 7.69 -16.76
C ILE A 160 -21.57 7.88 -17.88
N GLY A 161 -21.47 9.00 -18.61
CA GLY A 161 -22.40 9.32 -19.71
C GLY A 161 -23.87 9.42 -19.25
N GLY A 162 -24.11 9.84 -18.01
CA GLY A 162 -25.45 9.94 -17.42
C GLY A 162 -26.09 8.61 -17.00
N LYS A 163 -25.36 7.50 -17.09
CA LYS A 163 -25.78 6.19 -16.56
C LYS A 163 -25.01 5.85 -15.29
N VAL A 164 -25.68 5.16 -14.37
CA VAL A 164 -25.11 4.71 -13.11
C VAL A 164 -24.60 3.27 -13.27
N PHE A 165 -23.38 3.03 -12.79
CA PHE A 165 -22.68 1.75 -12.80
C PHE A 165 -22.33 1.40 -11.36
N ASP A 166 -23.07 0.46 -10.78
CA ASP A 166 -22.92 0.00 -9.41
C ASP A 166 -21.85 -1.09 -9.29
N LEU A 167 -21.09 -1.06 -8.20
CA LEU A 167 -20.20 -2.12 -7.77
C LEU A 167 -20.63 -2.60 -6.39
N ALA A 168 -20.94 -3.89 -6.28
CA ALA A 168 -21.21 -4.56 -5.02
C ALA A 168 -19.91 -4.80 -4.22
N PRO A 169 -19.99 -5.00 -2.89
CA PRO A 169 -18.82 -5.27 -2.05
C PRO A 169 -17.92 -6.39 -2.54
N GLU A 170 -18.50 -7.46 -3.08
CA GLU A 170 -17.76 -8.61 -3.61
C GLU A 170 -17.03 -8.31 -4.93
N GLU A 171 -17.39 -7.22 -5.61
CA GLU A 171 -16.84 -6.82 -6.91
C GLU A 171 -15.68 -5.84 -6.73
N TYR A 172 -15.75 -4.94 -5.73
CA TYR A 172 -14.70 -3.96 -5.46
C TYR A 172 -13.74 -4.34 -4.33
N VAL A 173 -13.96 -5.45 -3.62
CA VAL A 173 -13.02 -5.96 -2.61
C VAL A 173 -12.32 -7.22 -3.13
N LEU A 174 -11.00 -7.15 -3.21
CA LEU A 174 -10.14 -8.23 -3.68
C LEU A 174 -9.76 -9.15 -2.52
N LYS A 175 -9.99 -10.46 -2.67
CA LYS A 175 -9.61 -11.47 -1.67
C LYS A 175 -8.31 -12.16 -2.06
N ILE A 176 -7.28 -12.00 -1.23
CA ILE A 176 -5.95 -12.59 -1.42
C ILE A 176 -5.79 -13.76 -0.43
N GLY A 177 -5.55 -14.96 -0.96
CA GLY A 177 -5.41 -16.18 -0.16
C GLY A 177 -6.75 -16.88 0.15
N GLU A 178 -6.67 -17.98 0.88
CA GLU A 178 -7.82 -18.87 1.17
C GLU A 178 -8.02 -19.12 2.66
N GLY A 179 -9.26 -19.44 3.05
CA GLY A 179 -9.60 -19.80 4.43
C GLY A 179 -9.48 -18.63 5.42
N ALA A 180 -9.10 -18.95 6.66
CA ALA A 180 -9.03 -18.00 7.77
C ALA A 180 -7.86 -16.99 7.68
N VAL A 181 -6.93 -17.21 6.74
CA VAL A 181 -5.78 -16.33 6.49
C VAL A 181 -5.99 -15.43 5.28
N ALA A 182 -7.17 -15.48 4.65
CA ALA A 182 -7.47 -14.65 3.50
C ALA A 182 -7.54 -13.17 3.91
N GLN A 183 -6.89 -12.31 3.13
CA GLN A 183 -6.90 -10.87 3.31
C GLN A 183 -7.85 -10.24 2.28
N CYS A 184 -8.61 -9.23 2.71
CA CYS A 184 -9.48 -8.49 1.82
C CYS A 184 -8.93 -7.08 1.63
N VAL A 185 -8.71 -6.71 0.37
CA VAL A 185 -8.08 -5.44 -0.02
C VAL A 185 -9.10 -4.63 -0.80
N SER A 186 -9.20 -3.34 -0.49
CA SER A 186 -9.98 -2.37 -1.26
C SER A 186 -9.41 -2.27 -2.68
N GLY A 187 -10.28 -2.41 -3.68
CA GLY A 187 -9.95 -2.16 -5.08
C GLY A 187 -9.76 -0.67 -5.42
N PHE A 188 -9.88 0.23 -4.44
CA PHE A 188 -9.69 1.67 -4.61
C PHE A 188 -8.32 2.11 -4.09
N THR A 189 -7.48 2.55 -5.02
CA THR A 189 -6.14 3.07 -4.73
C THR A 189 -6.09 4.57 -5.02
N ALA A 190 -5.54 5.33 -4.07
CA ALA A 190 -5.29 6.75 -4.28
C ALA A 190 -4.04 6.93 -5.16
N LEU A 191 -4.23 7.46 -6.36
CA LEU A 191 -3.13 7.82 -7.27
C LEU A 191 -3.09 9.32 -7.47
N ASP A 192 -1.95 9.93 -7.14
CA ASP A 192 -1.68 11.35 -7.36
C ASP A 192 -1.03 11.55 -8.73
N VAL A 193 -1.85 11.77 -9.76
CA VAL A 193 -1.37 12.11 -11.10
C VAL A 193 -1.29 13.62 -11.21
N ALA A 194 -0.07 14.15 -11.28
CA ALA A 194 0.13 15.58 -11.43
C ALA A 194 -0.48 16.12 -12.75
N PRO A 195 -0.98 17.37 -12.75
CA PRO A 195 -1.32 18.10 -13.96
C PRO A 195 -0.19 18.08 -15.00
N PRO A 196 -0.49 18.12 -16.32
CA PRO A 196 -1.80 18.39 -16.93
C PRO A 196 -2.66 17.14 -17.19
N ARG A 197 -2.22 15.96 -16.73
CA ARG A 197 -2.90 14.69 -17.04
C ARG A 197 -3.92 14.28 -15.98
N GLY A 198 -3.69 14.61 -14.72
CA GLY A 198 -4.70 14.49 -13.67
C GLY A 198 -5.48 15.80 -13.48
N PRO A 199 -6.55 15.80 -12.67
CA PRO A 199 -7.12 14.65 -11.94
C PRO A 199 -7.77 13.61 -12.89
N LEU A 200 -7.53 12.31 -12.66
CA LEU A 200 -8.15 11.22 -13.45
C LEU A 200 -8.51 10.01 -12.59
N TRP A 201 -9.52 9.26 -13.03
CA TRP A 201 -9.82 7.91 -12.54
C TRP A 201 -9.28 6.88 -13.53
N ILE A 202 -8.70 5.80 -13.02
CA ILE A 202 -8.33 4.63 -13.81
C ILE A 202 -9.32 3.52 -13.48
N LEU A 203 -10.23 3.22 -14.40
CA LEU A 203 -11.20 2.15 -14.26
C LEU A 203 -10.56 0.84 -14.74
N GLY A 204 -9.96 0.10 -13.79
CA GLY A 204 -9.20 -1.12 -14.06
C GLY A 204 -10.03 -2.39 -14.04
N ASP A 205 -9.36 -3.49 -13.72
CA ASP A 205 -9.89 -4.85 -13.61
C ASP A 205 -11.12 -4.98 -12.70
N VAL A 206 -11.15 -4.27 -11.56
CA VAL A 206 -12.32 -4.22 -10.66
C VAL A 206 -13.58 -3.78 -11.40
N PHE A 207 -13.49 -2.69 -12.19
CA PHE A 207 -14.63 -2.17 -12.94
C PHE A 207 -14.89 -3.02 -14.19
N MET A 208 -13.84 -3.35 -14.93
CA MET A 208 -13.92 -4.09 -16.20
C MET A 208 -14.34 -5.56 -16.01
N GLY A 209 -14.13 -6.12 -14.82
CA GLY A 209 -14.59 -7.46 -14.45
C GLY A 209 -16.11 -7.53 -14.31
N ARG A 210 -16.73 -6.46 -13.77
CA ARG A 210 -18.19 -6.35 -13.69
C ARG A 210 -18.84 -5.84 -14.98
N TYR A 211 -18.16 -4.94 -15.68
CA TYR A 211 -18.68 -4.32 -16.89
C TYR A 211 -17.82 -4.64 -18.12
N HIS A 212 -18.41 -5.42 -19.04
CA HIS A 212 -17.82 -5.66 -20.35
C HIS A 212 -17.54 -4.33 -21.05
N THR A 213 -16.28 -4.11 -21.39
CA THR A 213 -15.77 -2.85 -21.92
C THR A 213 -15.38 -3.00 -23.38
N VAL A 214 -15.95 -2.17 -24.25
CA VAL A 214 -15.65 -2.15 -25.69
C VAL A 214 -14.91 -0.86 -26.02
N PHE A 215 -13.72 -0.99 -26.58
CA PHE A 215 -12.96 0.12 -27.13
C PHE A 215 -13.19 0.19 -28.64
N ASN A 216 -14.01 1.15 -29.08
CA ASN A 216 -14.29 1.37 -30.49
C ASN A 216 -13.32 2.43 -31.04
N TYR A 217 -12.32 1.96 -31.79
CA TYR A 217 -11.31 2.84 -32.40
C TYR A 217 -11.85 3.68 -33.57
N GLU A 218 -12.85 3.19 -34.30
CA GLU A 218 -13.41 3.91 -35.46
C GLU A 218 -14.12 5.19 -35.02
N ASP A 219 -14.92 5.10 -33.96
CA ASP A 219 -15.67 6.23 -33.41
C ASP A 219 -14.95 6.92 -32.23
N MET A 220 -13.78 6.41 -31.82
CA MET A 220 -13.02 6.87 -30.64
C MET A 220 -13.89 6.89 -29.35
N THR A 221 -14.69 5.85 -29.15
CA THR A 221 -15.61 5.72 -28.01
C THR A 221 -15.30 4.50 -27.15
N VAL A 222 -15.69 4.58 -25.88
CA VAL A 222 -15.70 3.45 -24.95
C VAL A 222 -17.14 3.17 -24.55
N GLY A 223 -17.53 1.90 -24.64
CA GLY A 223 -18.87 1.43 -24.26
C GLY A 223 -18.80 0.41 -23.12
N PHE A 224 -19.79 0.45 -22.24
CA PHE A 224 -19.91 -0.44 -21.09
C PHE A 224 -21.27 -1.16 -21.11
N ALA A 225 -21.26 -2.45 -20.79
CA ALA A 225 -22.44 -3.28 -20.57
C ALA A 225 -22.18 -4.24 -19.40
N GLU A 226 -23.22 -4.81 -18.78
CA GLU A 226 -23.03 -5.84 -17.75
C GLU A 226 -22.28 -7.05 -18.32
N ALA A 227 -21.28 -7.55 -17.59
CA ALA A 227 -20.63 -8.82 -17.91
C ALA A 227 -21.59 -10.00 -17.67
N ALA A 228 -21.36 -11.09 -18.42
CA ALA A 228 -22.20 -12.29 -18.43
C ALA A 228 -21.89 -13.29 -17.32
#